data_AF-A0A2T8HIY3-F1
#
_entry.id   AF-A0A2T8HIY3-F1
#
_cell.length_a   1.000
_cell.length_b   1.000
_cell.length_c   1.000
_cell.angle_alpha   90.00
_cell.angle_beta   90.00
_cell.angle_gamma   90.00
#
_symmetry.space_group_name_H-M   'P 1'
#
loop_
_entity.id
_entity.type
_entity.pdbx_description
1 polymer ?
#
loop_
_entity_poly.entity_id
_entity_poly.type
_entity_poly.pdbx_seq_one_letter_code
_entity_poly.pdbx_strand_id
1 'polypeptide(L)'
;MINLKALLVILIITISFTALAQRKDSRHTLGKEYARRELQSTLNDESQHNVIDHKSAIVKDSLTAVHVAESILFGIYGKNNIIKQRPYEIYFLDNYWVIIGTLPKGHVGGTFLIIIDSLDNKIIKITHGK
;
A
#
# COMPACT_ATOMS: atom_id res chain seq x y z
N MET A 1 48.62 3.79 40.32
CA MET A 1 48.09 4.75 39.33
C MET A 1 47.77 3.99 38.06
N ILE A 2 46.50 3.90 37.68
CA ILE A 2 46.09 3.20 36.46
C ILE A 2 46.56 4.03 35.25
N ASN A 3 47.15 3.39 34.25
CA ASN A 3 47.66 4.04 33.05
C ASN A 3 46.48 4.56 32.19
N LEU A 4 46.44 5.87 31.91
CA LEU A 4 45.38 6.51 31.13
C LEU A 4 45.18 5.86 29.74
N LYS A 5 46.26 5.37 29.12
CA LYS A 5 46.18 4.65 27.84
C LYS A 5 45.46 3.30 27.98
N ALA A 6 45.68 2.60 29.10
CA ALA A 6 45.00 1.34 29.37
C ALA A 6 43.51 1.55 29.63
N LEU A 7 43.12 2.62 30.32
CA LEU A 7 41.72 2.99 30.52
C LEU A 7 41.00 3.29 29.20
N LEU A 8 41.67 4.00 28.28
CA LEU A 8 41.12 4.39 26.98
C LEU A 8 40.92 3.18 26.06
N VAL A 9 41.84 2.20 26.10
CA VAL A 9 41.70 0.92 25.37
C VAL A 9 40.51 0.11 25.88
N ILE A 10 40.33 0.02 27.20
CA ILE A 10 39.19 -0.70 27.80
C ILE A 10 37.85 -0.04 27.41
N LEU A 11 37.81 1.29 27.37
CA LEU A 11 36.63 2.04 26.94
C LEU A 11 36.27 1.76 25.46
N ILE A 12 37.26 1.73 24.56
CA ILE A 12 37.02 1.43 23.13
C ILE A 12 36.53 -0.01 22.93
N ILE A 13 37.06 -0.96 23.70
CA ILE A 13 36.64 -2.37 23.64
C ILE A 13 35.18 -2.51 24.09
N THR A 14 34.80 -1.87 25.21
CA THR A 14 33.41 -1.95 25.73
C THR A 14 32.38 -1.31 24.79
N ILE A 15 32.72 -0.23 24.09
CA ILE A 15 31.87 0.39 23.06
C ILE A 15 31.70 -0.54 21.84
N SER A 16 32.74 -1.27 21.47
CA SER A 16 32.69 -2.21 20.33
C SER A 16 31.81 -3.43 20.65
N PHE A 17 31.85 -3.96 21.87
CA PHE A 17 31.00 -5.08 22.29
C PHE A 17 29.50 -4.72 22.34
N THR A 18 29.14 -3.49 22.69
CA THR A 18 27.73 -3.07 22.68
C THR A 18 27.18 -2.79 21.28
N ALA A 19 28.03 -2.50 20.30
CA ALA A 19 27.64 -2.31 18.91
C ALA A 19 27.29 -3.63 18.18
N LEU A 20 27.98 -4.74 18.49
CA LEU A 20 27.67 -6.05 17.87
C LEU A 20 26.35 -6.67 18.35
N ALA A 21 25.87 -6.31 19.55
CA ALA A 21 24.62 -6.81 20.12
C ALA A 21 23.36 -6.19 19.51
N GLN A 22 23.48 -5.07 18.77
CA GLN A 22 22.36 -4.40 18.10
C GLN A 22 22.08 -4.96 16.70
N ARG A 23 22.31 -6.25 16.47
CA ARG A 23 21.99 -6.89 15.18
C ARG A 23 20.47 -7.09 15.07
N LYS A 24 19.80 -6.07 14.58
CA LYS A 24 18.38 -6.08 14.22
C LYS A 24 18.19 -6.77 12.87
N ASP A 25 17.97 -8.08 12.86
CA ASP A 25 16.92 -8.73 12.06
C ASP A 25 16.93 -10.26 12.28
N SER A 26 16.10 -10.74 13.20
CA SER A 26 15.69 -12.14 13.30
C SER A 26 14.19 -12.26 13.04
N ARG A 27 13.73 -11.68 11.91
CA ARG A 27 12.33 -11.83 11.50
C ARG A 27 12.04 -13.28 11.12
N HIS A 28 11.07 -13.88 11.77
CA HIS A 28 10.53 -15.17 11.35
C HIS A 28 9.72 -14.98 10.07
N THR A 29 9.99 -15.81 9.05
CA THR A 29 9.26 -15.78 7.77
C THR A 29 8.54 -17.10 7.59
N LEU A 30 7.22 -17.05 7.34
CA LEU A 30 6.39 -18.25 7.17
C LEU A 30 6.54 -18.90 5.79
N GLY A 31 6.98 -18.13 4.79
CA GLY A 31 7.32 -18.63 3.46
C GLY A 31 6.13 -18.88 2.53
N LYS A 32 6.46 -19.30 1.30
CA LYS A 32 5.50 -19.44 0.19
C LYS A 32 4.47 -20.55 0.43
N GLU A 33 4.87 -21.66 1.06
CA GLU A 33 3.95 -22.78 1.31
C GLU A 33 2.86 -22.43 2.31
N TYR A 34 3.19 -21.66 3.35
CA TYR A 34 2.18 -21.11 4.26
C TYR A 34 1.18 -20.23 3.50
N ALA A 35 1.67 -19.30 2.67
CA ALA A 35 0.81 -18.42 1.88
C ALA A 35 -0.11 -19.18 0.92
N ARG A 36 0.38 -20.27 0.30
CA ARG A 36 -0.46 -21.14 -0.55
C ARG A 36 -1.54 -21.86 0.24
N ARG A 37 -1.19 -22.40 1.41
CA ARG A 37 -2.14 -23.10 2.29
C ARG A 37 -3.25 -22.16 2.73
N GLU A 38 -2.88 -20.95 3.16
CA GLU A 38 -3.85 -19.93 3.56
C GLU A 38 -4.81 -19.62 2.42
N LEU A 39 -4.27 -19.31 1.23
CA LEU A 39 -5.09 -19.03 0.04
C LEU A 39 -6.04 -20.19 -0.31
N GLN A 40 -5.54 -21.43 -0.32
CA GLN A 40 -6.37 -22.60 -0.61
C GLN A 40 -7.46 -22.80 0.45
N SER A 41 -7.13 -22.59 1.73
CA SER A 41 -8.11 -22.70 2.81
C SER A 41 -9.22 -21.66 2.67
N THR A 42 -8.87 -20.39 2.43
CA THR A 42 -9.86 -19.31 2.28
C THR A 42 -10.73 -19.49 1.04
N LEU A 43 -10.20 -20.00 -0.07
CA LEU A 43 -10.98 -20.23 -1.30
C LEU A 43 -11.94 -21.43 -1.18
N ASN A 44 -11.68 -22.37 -0.27
CA ASN A 44 -12.50 -23.57 -0.10
C ASN A 44 -13.52 -23.46 1.06
N ASP A 45 -13.33 -22.53 2.00
CA ASP A 45 -14.20 -22.30 3.17
C ASP A 45 -14.27 -20.80 3.52
N GLU A 46 -15.43 -20.19 3.30
CA GLU A 46 -15.70 -18.76 3.51
C GLU A 46 -15.81 -18.37 5.00
N SER A 47 -15.84 -19.33 5.94
CA SER A 47 -16.21 -19.09 7.34
C SER A 47 -15.03 -18.76 8.29
N GLN A 48 -13.81 -18.65 7.77
CA GLN A 48 -12.63 -18.31 8.58
C GLN A 48 -12.66 -16.84 9.03
N HIS A 49 -11.96 -16.52 10.12
CA HIS A 49 -11.88 -15.18 10.73
C HIS A 49 -11.51 -14.08 9.73
N ASN A 50 -12.52 -13.51 9.07
CA ASN A 50 -12.38 -12.49 8.04
C ASN A 50 -13.09 -11.21 8.47
N VAL A 51 -12.45 -10.07 8.21
CA VAL A 51 -13.01 -8.73 8.46
C VAL A 51 -13.98 -8.32 7.34
N ILE A 52 -13.84 -8.93 6.15
CA ILE A 52 -14.74 -8.69 5.02
C ILE A 52 -16.09 -9.34 5.33
N ASP A 53 -17.03 -8.53 5.80
CA ASP A 53 -18.39 -8.97 6.15
C ASP A 53 -19.43 -8.59 5.08
N HIS A 54 -18.99 -7.96 3.98
CA HIS A 54 -19.79 -7.39 2.90
C HIS A 54 -20.91 -6.42 3.38
N LYS A 55 -20.80 -5.92 4.62
CA LYS A 55 -21.74 -4.97 5.21
C LYS A 55 -21.08 -3.62 5.47
N SER A 56 -19.78 -3.63 5.73
CA SER A 56 -19.00 -2.44 6.03
C SER A 56 -17.94 -2.18 4.97
N ALA A 57 -17.77 -0.91 4.58
CA ALA A 57 -16.72 -0.50 3.67
C ALA A 57 -15.34 -0.73 4.31
N ILE A 58 -14.46 -1.45 3.61
CA ILE A 58 -13.04 -1.54 3.94
C ILE A 58 -12.35 -0.21 3.59
N VAL A 59 -12.69 0.38 2.44
CA VAL A 59 -12.16 1.68 2.01
C VAL A 59 -13.13 2.78 2.42
N LYS A 60 -12.90 3.35 3.60
CA LYS A 60 -13.83 4.28 4.26
C LYS A 60 -13.66 5.74 3.85
N ASP A 61 -12.54 6.09 3.23
CA ASP A 61 -12.18 7.47 2.92
C ASP A 61 -11.61 7.62 1.50
N SER A 62 -11.73 8.83 0.97
CA SER A 62 -11.33 9.16 -0.39
C SER A 62 -9.82 9.11 -0.60
N LEU A 63 -9.00 9.39 0.44
CA LEU A 63 -7.55 9.37 0.33
C LEU A 63 -7.05 7.93 0.11
N THR A 64 -7.57 6.98 0.87
CA THR A 64 -7.30 5.56 0.68
C THR A 64 -7.73 5.09 -0.70
N ALA A 65 -8.94 5.48 -1.15
CA ALA A 65 -9.43 5.14 -2.49
C ALA A 65 -8.51 5.68 -3.60
N VAL A 66 -8.03 6.92 -3.47
CA VAL A 66 -7.06 7.54 -4.40
C VAL A 66 -5.74 6.79 -4.40
N HIS A 67 -5.19 6.41 -3.25
CA HIS A 67 -3.92 5.67 -3.20
C HIS A 67 -4.00 4.29 -3.87
N VAL A 68 -5.13 3.59 -3.70
CA VAL A 68 -5.39 2.33 -4.41
C VAL A 68 -5.45 2.58 -5.92
N ALA A 69 -6.26 3.55 -6.34
CA ALA A 69 -6.42 3.91 -7.74
C ALA A 69 -5.09 4.28 -8.40
N GLU A 70 -4.31 5.16 -7.77
CA GLU A 70 -3.01 5.58 -8.29
C GLU A 70 -2.04 4.42 -8.42
N SER A 71 -1.96 3.54 -7.42
CA SER A 71 -1.05 2.39 -7.45
C SER A 71 -1.32 1.49 -8.66
N ILE A 72 -2.60 1.27 -8.99
CA ILE A 72 -3.01 0.49 -10.17
C ILE A 72 -2.77 1.29 -11.46
N LEU A 73 -3.26 2.52 -11.54
CA LEU A 73 -3.20 3.35 -12.75
C LEU A 73 -1.77 3.73 -13.13
N PHE A 74 -0.85 3.87 -12.16
CA PHE A 74 0.57 4.09 -12.42
C PHE A 74 1.19 2.90 -13.16
N GLY A 75 0.79 1.67 -12.83
CA GLY A 75 1.24 0.47 -13.51
C GLY A 75 0.68 0.35 -14.93
N ILE A 76 -0.55 0.80 -15.17
CA ILE A 76 -1.23 0.69 -16.47
C ILE A 76 -0.84 1.84 -17.42
N TYR A 77 -0.88 3.07 -16.95
CA TYR A 77 -0.80 4.28 -17.78
C TYR A 77 0.43 5.15 -17.51
N GLY A 78 1.27 4.76 -16.54
CA GLY A 78 2.47 5.49 -16.16
C GLY A 78 2.20 6.61 -15.15
N LYS A 79 3.04 6.66 -14.11
CA LYS A 79 2.92 7.61 -12.99
C LYS A 79 2.80 9.08 -13.42
N ASN A 80 3.68 9.54 -14.31
CA ASN A 80 3.69 10.93 -14.75
C ASN A 80 2.42 11.31 -15.54
N ASN A 81 1.81 10.37 -16.25
CA ASN A 81 0.57 10.62 -16.98
C ASN A 81 -0.61 10.82 -16.02
N ILE A 82 -0.71 9.97 -14.99
CA ILE A 82 -1.79 10.00 -14.01
C ILE A 82 -1.67 11.21 -13.06
N ILE A 83 -0.46 11.58 -12.64
CA ILE A 83 -0.25 12.77 -11.80
C ILE A 83 -0.69 14.05 -12.50
N LYS A 84 -0.48 14.17 -13.83
CA LYS A 84 -0.87 15.36 -14.60
C LYS A 84 -2.39 15.57 -14.68
N GLN A 85 -3.17 14.54 -14.38
CA GLN A 85 -4.64 14.60 -14.40
C GLN A 85 -5.23 15.00 -13.03
N ARG A 86 -4.40 15.43 -12.09
CA ARG A 86 -4.84 15.99 -10.80
C ARG A 86 -5.28 17.47 -10.98
N PRO A 87 -6.15 18.00 -10.10
CA PRO A 87 -6.87 17.28 -9.04
C PRO A 87 -7.91 16.32 -9.63
N TYR A 88 -8.23 15.24 -8.92
CA TYR A 88 -9.24 14.28 -9.36
C TYR A 88 -10.62 14.72 -8.90
N GLU A 89 -11.64 14.40 -9.69
CA GLU A 89 -13.02 14.39 -9.22
C GLU A 89 -13.27 13.06 -8.51
N ILE A 90 -13.74 13.12 -7.26
CA ILE A 90 -13.89 11.95 -6.39
C ILE A 90 -15.30 11.95 -5.83
N TYR A 91 -16.03 10.86 -6.05
CA TYR A 91 -17.38 10.67 -5.56
C TYR A 91 -17.52 9.33 -4.85
N PHE A 92 -18.32 9.34 -3.79
CA PHE A 92 -18.79 8.11 -3.12
C PHE A 92 -20.27 7.92 -3.44
N LEU A 93 -20.60 6.95 -4.27
CA LEU A 93 -21.94 6.73 -4.81
C LEU A 93 -22.28 5.24 -4.66
N ASP A 94 -23.38 4.92 -3.97
CA ASP A 94 -23.91 3.55 -3.85
C ASP A 94 -22.86 2.50 -3.40
N ASN A 95 -22.01 2.86 -2.43
CA ASN A 95 -20.86 2.07 -1.95
C ASN A 95 -19.71 1.91 -2.95
N TYR A 96 -19.65 2.73 -3.99
CA TYR A 96 -18.55 2.79 -4.94
C TYR A 96 -17.78 4.09 -4.83
N TRP A 97 -16.46 3.97 -4.91
CA TRP A 97 -15.58 5.09 -5.18
C TRP A 97 -15.45 5.29 -6.69
N VAL A 98 -15.88 6.45 -7.17
CA VAL A 98 -15.74 6.88 -8.58
C VAL A 98 -14.69 7.97 -8.62
N ILE A 99 -13.58 7.71 -9.31
CA ILE A 99 -12.44 8.63 -9.39
C ILE A 99 -12.16 8.93 -10.86
N ILE A 100 -12.14 10.22 -11.19
CA ILE A 100 -12.00 10.72 -12.55
C ILE A 100 -10.82 11.69 -12.60
N GLY A 101 -9.95 11.52 -13.59
CA GLY A 101 -8.91 12.49 -13.89
C GLY A 101 -9.50 13.76 -14.50
N THR A 102 -8.81 14.89 -14.32
CA THR A 102 -9.18 16.18 -14.93
C THR A 102 -8.12 16.65 -15.93
N LEU A 103 -8.49 17.65 -16.74
CA LEU A 103 -7.56 18.37 -17.61
C LEU A 103 -7.63 19.88 -17.30
N PRO A 104 -6.52 20.62 -17.47
CA PRO A 104 -6.57 22.06 -17.40
C PRO A 104 -7.51 22.63 -18.47
N LYS A 105 -8.14 23.76 -18.17
CA LYS A 105 -9.06 24.42 -19.12
C LYS A 105 -8.39 24.62 -20.49
N GLY A 106 -9.14 24.39 -21.56
CA GLY A 106 -8.68 24.56 -22.94
C GLY A 106 -7.78 23.44 -23.48
N HIS A 107 -7.52 22.37 -22.71
CA HIS A 107 -6.79 21.21 -23.21
C HIS A 107 -7.75 20.20 -23.85
N VAL A 108 -7.31 19.59 -24.95
CA VAL A 108 -8.04 18.53 -25.65
C VAL A 108 -7.39 17.18 -25.35
N GLY A 109 -8.21 16.20 -25.03
CA GLY A 109 -7.82 14.85 -24.68
C GLY A 109 -8.81 14.27 -23.69
N GLY A 110 -8.54 13.07 -23.19
CA GLY A 110 -9.34 12.47 -22.13
C GLY A 110 -8.51 12.00 -20.95
N THR A 111 -9.24 11.55 -19.95
CA THR A 111 -8.73 11.25 -18.62
C THR A 111 -9.11 9.84 -18.20
N PHE A 112 -8.49 9.35 -17.13
CA PHE A 112 -8.90 8.08 -16.56
C PHE A 112 -10.25 8.19 -15.86
N LEU A 113 -10.97 7.07 -15.84
CA LEU A 113 -12.06 6.77 -14.91
C LEU A 113 -11.74 5.42 -14.27
N ILE A 114 -11.82 5.36 -12.94
CA ILE A 114 -11.77 4.12 -12.18
C ILE A 114 -12.94 4.06 -11.19
N ILE A 115 -13.58 2.90 -11.12
CA ILE A 115 -14.69 2.61 -10.20
C ILE A 115 -14.29 1.42 -9.33
N ILE A 116 -14.38 1.60 -8.01
CA ILE A 116 -13.92 0.64 -7.00
C ILE A 116 -15.06 0.37 -6.02
N ASP A 117 -15.35 -0.90 -5.75
CA ASP A 117 -16.25 -1.31 -4.67
C ASP A 117 -15.61 -0.99 -3.31
N SER A 118 -16.29 -0.24 -2.46
CA SER A 118 -15.74 0.12 -1.14
C SER A 118 -15.76 -1.03 -0.13
N LEU A 119 -16.57 -2.06 -0.35
CA LEU A 119 -16.73 -3.19 0.56
C LEU A 119 -15.55 -4.16 0.50
N ASP A 120 -15.05 -4.48 -0.69
CA ASP A 120 -13.98 -5.48 -0.89
C ASP A 120 -12.84 -4.98 -1.79
N ASN A 121 -12.88 -3.70 -2.19
CA ASN A 121 -11.90 -3.05 -3.06
C ASN A 121 -11.83 -3.67 -4.47
N LYS A 122 -12.89 -4.38 -4.90
CA LYS A 122 -12.97 -4.92 -6.26
C LYS A 122 -13.00 -3.78 -7.28
N ILE A 123 -12.14 -3.90 -8.29
CA ILE A 123 -12.13 -2.98 -9.42
C ILE A 123 -13.31 -3.31 -10.34
N ILE A 124 -14.26 -2.39 -10.45
CA ILE A 124 -15.45 -2.54 -11.28
C ILE A 124 -15.17 -2.10 -12.72
N LYS A 125 -14.45 -0.99 -12.88
CA LYS A 125 -14.14 -0.42 -14.19
C LYS A 125 -12.84 0.36 -14.16
N ILE A 126 -12.04 0.22 -15.22
CA ILE A 126 -10.94 1.13 -15.57
C ILE A 126 -11.08 1.48 -17.03
N THR A 127 -11.00 2.77 -17.35
CA THR A 127 -10.91 3.24 -18.74
C THR A 127 -10.13 4.55 -18.80
N HIS A 128 -9.63 4.89 -19.98
CA HIS A 128 -8.99 6.17 -20.28
C HIS A 128 -9.63 6.72 -21.54
N GLY A 129 -10.37 7.82 -21.38
CA GLY A 129 -11.16 8.42 -22.46
C GLY A 129 -10.33 9.26 -23.41
N LYS A 130 -10.96 9.68 -24.50
CA LYS A 130 -10.52 10.75 -25.41
C LYS A 130 -11.67 11.71 -25.66
#